data_AF-A0A7X8XQG6-F1
#
_entry.id   AF-A0A7X8XQG6-F1
#
_cell.length_a   1.000
_cell.length_b   1.000
_cell.length_c   1.000
_cell.angle_alpha   90.00
_cell.angle_beta   90.00
_cell.angle_gamma   90.00
#
_symmetry.space_group_name_H-M   'P 1'
#
loop_
_entity.id
_entity.type
_entity.pdbx_description
1 polymer ?
#
loop_
_entity_poly.entity_id
_entity_poly.type
_entity_poly.pdbx_seq_one_letter_code
_entity_poly.pdbx_strand_id
1 'polypeptide(L)'
;MTAEERYIRIAGFYEALKTLSAAIRTQKGGIAAENYTGRFFEADVLEMLNAYGEKLKPSDAKLKALIKKYQSEFQGVKDLVTPSNKPVHEMTLEEFQRVMNI
;
A
#
# COMPACT_ATOMS: atom_id res chain seq x y z
N MET A 1 -23.12 -2.19 10.34
CA MET A 1 -21.69 -1.88 10.32
C MET A 1 -21.48 -0.38 10.39
N THR A 2 -20.83 0.12 11.43
CA THR A 2 -20.53 1.54 11.66
C THR A 2 -19.41 2.04 10.74
N ALA A 3 -19.19 3.35 10.68
CA ALA A 3 -18.06 3.91 9.93
C ALA A 3 -16.71 3.48 10.51
N GLU A 4 -16.61 3.37 11.83
CA GLU A 4 -15.42 2.89 12.54
C GLU A 4 -15.15 1.41 12.24
N GLU A 5 -16.18 0.55 12.25
CA GLU A 5 -16.05 -0.86 11.90
C GLU A 5 -15.63 -1.06 10.43
N ARG A 6 -16.15 -0.24 9.51
CA ARG A 6 -15.72 -0.21 8.10
C ARG A 6 -14.24 0.13 7.99
N TYR A 7 -13.80 1.17 8.70
CA TYR A 7 -12.41 1.59 8.69
C TYR A 7 -11.47 0.49 9.18
N ILE A 8 -11.81 -0.15 10.31
CA ILE A 8 -11.03 -1.27 10.88
C ILE A 8 -10.93 -2.42 9.88
N ARG A 9 -12.00 -2.72 9.14
CA ARG A 9 -11.99 -3.79 8.14
C ARG A 9 -11.09 -3.47 6.95
N ILE A 10 -11.10 -2.22 6.47
CA ILE A 10 -10.19 -1.77 5.40
C ILE A 10 -8.74 -1.80 5.89
N ALA A 11 -8.49 -1.37 7.13
CA ALA A 11 -7.16 -1.43 7.74
C ALA A 11 -6.65 -2.88 7.82
N GLY A 12 -7.50 -3.81 8.25
CA GLY A 12 -7.15 -5.24 8.26
C GLY A 12 -6.82 -5.79 6.87
N PHE A 13 -7.55 -5.36 5.85
CA PHE A 13 -7.26 -5.72 4.45
C PHE A 13 -5.91 -5.17 3.99
N TYR A 14 -5.60 -3.91 4.31
CA TYR A 14 -4.33 -3.29 3.99
C TYR A 14 -3.13 -4.03 4.61
N GLU A 15 -3.22 -4.43 5.88
CA GLU A 15 -2.16 -5.21 6.53
C GLU A 15 -2.02 -6.62 5.91
N ALA A 16 -3.13 -7.24 5.50
CA ALA A 16 -3.10 -8.51 4.79
C ALA A 16 -2.42 -8.38 3.41
N LEU A 17 -2.68 -7.31 2.67
CA LEU A 17 -2.00 -7.00 1.41
C LEU A 17 -0.49 -6.84 1.62
N LYS A 18 -0.06 -6.04 2.60
CA LYS A 18 1.36 -5.86 2.94
C LYS A 18 2.05 -7.18 3.25
N THR A 19 1.37 -8.06 3.98
CA THR A 19 1.88 -9.40 4.34
C THR A 19 2.03 -10.27 3.09
N LEU A 20 1.02 -10.30 2.22
CA LEU A 20 1.08 -11.03 0.95
C LEU A 20 2.20 -10.52 0.06
N SER A 21 2.32 -9.20 -0.12
CA SER A 21 3.39 -8.58 -0.89
C SER A 21 4.77 -8.84 -0.29
N ALA A 22 4.90 -8.90 1.04
CA ALA A 22 6.14 -9.36 1.69
C ALA A 22 6.48 -10.81 1.33
N ALA A 23 5.51 -11.72 1.39
CA ALA A 23 5.73 -13.13 1.05
C ALA A 23 6.12 -13.32 -0.43
N ILE A 24 5.46 -12.61 -1.35
CA ILE A 24 5.78 -12.66 -2.78
C ILE A 24 7.21 -12.16 -3.03
N ARG A 25 7.64 -11.07 -2.38
CA ARG A 25 9.01 -10.56 -2.47
C ARG A 25 10.04 -11.61 -2.08
N THR A 26 9.83 -12.28 -0.95
CA THR A 26 10.73 -13.34 -0.47
C THR A 26 10.80 -14.50 -1.46
N GLN A 27 9.67 -14.95 -2.01
CA GLN A 27 9.64 -16.07 -2.97
C GLN A 27 10.27 -15.70 -4.32
N LYS A 28 10.13 -14.46 -4.78
CA LYS A 28 10.69 -14.02 -6.07
C LYS A 28 12.12 -13.46 -5.97
N GLY A 29 12.87 -13.79 -4.92
CA GLY A 29 14.29 -13.43 -4.81
C GLY A 29 14.55 -11.97 -4.46
N GLY A 30 13.65 -11.29 -3.75
CA GLY A 30 13.90 -9.95 -3.21
C GLY A 30 13.64 -8.79 -4.18
N ILE A 31 12.88 -9.02 -5.27
CA ILE A 31 12.40 -7.94 -6.15
C ILE A 31 11.81 -6.81 -5.28
N ALA A 32 12.31 -5.59 -5.44
CA ALA A 32 11.90 -4.44 -4.65
C ALA A 32 10.37 -4.24 -4.76
N ALA A 33 9.73 -3.82 -3.66
CA ALA A 33 8.27 -3.63 -3.57
C ALA A 33 7.73 -2.67 -4.65
N GLU A 34 8.62 -1.85 -5.21
CA GLU A 34 8.46 -0.91 -6.33
C GLU A 34 7.83 -1.52 -7.58
N ASN A 35 7.99 -2.82 -7.77
CA ASN A 35 7.78 -3.47 -9.06
C ASN A 35 6.64 -4.48 -9.05
N TYR A 36 5.74 -4.37 -8.08
CA TYR A 36 4.53 -5.18 -8.07
C TYR A 36 3.34 -4.32 -8.46
N THR A 37 2.46 -4.86 -9.31
CA THR A 37 1.10 -4.32 -9.55
C THR A 37 0.36 -4.09 -8.22
N GLY A 38 0.73 -4.84 -7.17
CA GLY A 38 0.26 -4.66 -5.80
C GLY A 38 0.63 -3.32 -5.16
N ARG A 39 1.64 -2.59 -5.66
CA ARG A 39 1.99 -1.26 -5.13
C ARG A 39 0.94 -0.20 -5.46
N PHE A 40 0.39 -0.26 -6.67
CA PHE A 40 -0.74 0.61 -7.05
C PHE A 40 -1.93 0.30 -6.16
N PHE A 41 -2.29 -0.98 -6.03
CA PHE A 41 -3.43 -1.37 -5.21
C PHE A 41 -3.22 -1.13 -3.69
N GLU A 42 -2.01 -1.33 -3.16
CA GLU A 42 -1.67 -1.00 -1.76
C GLU A 42 -1.65 0.52 -1.52
N ALA A 43 -1.13 1.30 -2.47
CA ALA A 43 -1.14 2.75 -2.39
C ALA A 43 -2.57 3.30 -2.45
N ASP A 44 -3.41 2.78 -3.34
CA ASP A 44 -4.83 3.15 -3.44
C ASP A 44 -5.59 2.83 -2.14
N VAL A 45 -5.33 1.66 -1.54
CA VAL A 45 -5.93 1.29 -0.25
C VAL A 45 -5.42 2.18 0.89
N LEU A 46 -4.13 2.55 0.89
CA LEU A 46 -3.56 3.48 1.86
C LEU A 46 -4.11 4.90 1.71
N GLU A 47 -4.29 5.38 0.48
CA GLU A 47 -4.94 6.66 0.17
C GLU A 47 -6.40 6.64 0.65
N MET A 48 -7.12 5.54 0.39
CA MET A 48 -8.49 5.35 0.88
C MET A 48 -8.53 5.40 2.42
N LEU A 49 -7.57 4.76 3.10
CA LEU A 49 -7.45 4.83 4.56
C LEU A 49 -7.18 6.25 5.04
N ASN A 50 -6.27 7.00 4.39
CA ASN A 50 -6.00 8.39 4.74
C ASN A 50 -7.28 9.24 4.60
N ALA A 51 -7.92 9.21 3.42
CA ALA A 51 -9.09 10.03 3.11
C ALA A 51 -10.33 9.65 3.96
N TYR A 52 -10.50 8.37 4.29
CA TYR A 52 -11.58 7.94 5.18
C TYR A 52 -11.27 8.34 6.64
N GLY A 53 -10.01 8.19 7.08
CA GLY A 53 -9.56 8.56 8.41
C GLY A 53 -9.76 10.03 8.74
N GLU A 54 -9.51 10.93 7.77
CA GLU A 54 -9.75 12.38 7.91
C GLU A 54 -11.21 12.75 8.19
N LYS A 55 -12.15 11.94 7.66
CA LYS A 55 -13.60 12.15 7.80
C LYS A 55 -14.18 11.52 9.07
N LEU A 56 -13.42 10.63 9.70
CA LEU A 56 -13.83 9.93 10.91
C LEU A 56 -13.64 10.83 12.14
N LYS A 57 -14.64 10.79 13.04
CA LYS A 57 -14.55 11.35 14.39
C LYS A 57 -14.46 10.19 15.38
N PRO A 58 -13.28 9.56 15.50
CA PRO A 58 -13.12 8.34 16.28
C PRO A 58 -13.43 8.58 17.75
N SER A 59 -14.23 7.69 18.32
CA SER A 59 -14.58 7.67 19.74
C SER A 59 -13.46 7.08 20.62
N ASP A 60 -12.76 6.07 20.12
CA ASP A 60 -11.67 5.35 20.82
C ASP A 60 -10.27 5.90 20.47
N ALA A 61 -9.39 5.96 21.48
CA ALA A 61 -7.98 6.29 21.36
C ALA A 61 -7.20 5.31 20.47
N LYS A 62 -7.54 4.02 20.47
CA LYS A 62 -6.88 3.03 19.59
C LYS A 62 -7.12 3.34 18.12
N LEU A 63 -8.36 3.68 17.76
CA LEU A 63 -8.72 4.05 16.40
C LEU A 63 -8.05 5.37 15.98
N LYS A 64 -7.96 6.34 16.89
CA LYS A 64 -7.18 7.58 16.66
C LYS A 64 -5.73 7.30 16.33
N ALA A 65 -5.07 6.44 17.10
CA ALA A 65 -3.68 6.06 16.87
C ALA A 65 -3.52 5.34 15.51
N LEU A 66 -4.46 4.47 15.16
CA LEU A 66 -4.47 3.75 13.88
C LEU A 66 -4.65 4.70 12.69
N ILE A 67 -5.54 5.68 12.78
CA ILE A 67 -5.71 6.74 11.77
C ILE A 67 -4.41 7.50 11.60
N LYS A 68 -3.80 7.96 12.70
CA LYS A 68 -2.54 8.72 12.66
C LYS A 68 -1.39 7.91 12.03
N LYS A 69 -1.32 6.60 12.30
CA LYS A 69 -0.35 5.69 11.67
C LYS A 69 -0.48 5.74 10.15
N TYR A 70 -1.67 5.49 9.61
CA TYR A 70 -1.86 5.44 8.16
C TYR A 70 -1.72 6.81 7.48
N GLN A 71 -2.10 7.89 8.15
CA GLN A 71 -1.80 9.24 7.66
C GLN A 71 -0.30 9.47 7.54
N SER A 72 0.49 9.05 8.55
CA SER A 72 1.95 9.16 8.50
C SER A 72 2.57 8.29 7.43
N GLU A 73 2.07 7.05 7.25
CA GLU A 73 2.53 6.15 6.17
C GLU A 73 2.23 6.78 4.81
N PHE A 74 1.03 7.32 4.60
CA PHE A 74 0.64 7.98 3.35
C PHE A 74 1.53 9.19 3.04
N GLN A 75 1.79 10.07 4.01
CA GLN A 75 2.68 11.22 3.81
C GLN A 75 4.10 10.81 3.41
N GLY A 76 4.59 9.65 3.86
CA GLY A 76 5.91 9.14 3.50
C GLY A 76 5.99 8.56 2.09
N VAL A 77 4.86 8.24 1.46
CA VAL A 77 4.83 7.53 0.17
C VAL A 77 4.05 8.25 -0.94
N LYS A 78 3.29 9.30 -0.63
CA LYS A 78 2.41 10.01 -1.59
C LYS A 78 3.11 10.56 -2.83
N ASP A 79 4.41 10.87 -2.72
CA ASP A 79 5.21 11.46 -3.79
C ASP A 79 6.10 10.41 -4.49
N LEU A 80 6.02 9.14 -4.10
CA LEU A 80 6.77 8.06 -4.74
C LEU A 80 6.13 7.72 -6.09
N VAL A 81 6.74 8.20 -7.17
CA VAL A 81 6.34 7.85 -8.54
C VAL A 81 6.98 6.50 -8.91
N THR A 82 6.20 5.55 -9.40
CA THR A 82 6.75 4.32 -9.99
C THR A 82 7.46 4.65 -11.32
N PRO A 83 8.66 4.08 -11.60
CA PRO A 83 9.43 4.41 -12.80
C PRO A 83 8.76 4.06 -14.14
N SER A 84 7.68 3.26 -14.15
CA SER A 84 6.93 2.96 -15.37
C SER A 84 5.43 2.85 -15.07
N ASN A 85 4.63 3.60 -15.83
CA ASN A 85 3.17 3.42 -15.90
C ASN A 85 2.76 2.13 -16.65
N LYS A 86 3.68 1.15 -16.80
CA LYS A 86 3.39 -0.15 -17.42
C LYS A 86 3.25 -1.20 -16.32
N PRO A 87 2.16 -1.99 -16.31
CA PRO A 87 2.05 -3.13 -15.42
C PRO A 87 3.24 -4.10 -15.61
N VAL A 88 3.84 -4.60 -14.53
CA VAL A 88 5.05 -5.44 -14.62
C VAL A 88 4.82 -6.77 -15.36
N HIS A 89 3.58 -7.25 -15.44
CA HIS A 89 3.24 -8.43 -16.25
C HIS A 89 3.29 -8.16 -17.76
N GLU A 90 3.42 -6.90 -18.18
CA GLU A 90 3.56 -6.47 -19.57
C GLU A 90 5.00 -6.04 -19.91
N MET A 91 5.94 -6.16 -18.96
CA MET A 91 7.35 -5.84 -19.18
C MET A 91 8.14 -7.08 -19.56
N THR A 92 9.02 -6.93 -20.56
CA THR A 92 10.04 -7.93 -20.89
C THR A 92 11.10 -8.00 -19.78
N LEU A 93 11.85 -9.11 -19.72
CA LEU A 93 12.90 -9.31 -18.72
C LEU A 93 13.97 -8.20 -18.78
N GLU A 94 14.33 -7.73 -19.99
CA GLU A 94 15.28 -6.64 -20.20
C GLU A 94 14.73 -5.29 -19.73
N GLU A 95 13.46 -4.99 -20.00
CA GLU A 95 12.81 -3.77 -19.48
C GLU A 95 12.75 -3.80 -17.95
N PHE A 96 12.49 -4.96 -17.37
CA PHE A 96 12.48 -5.17 -15.92
C PHE A 96 13.87 -4.93 -15.33
N GLN A 97 14.92 -5.57 -15.85
CA GLN A 97 16.30 -5.41 -15.39
C GLN A 97 16.78 -3.96 -15.46
N ARG A 98 16.44 -3.24 -16.54
CA ARG A 98 16.82 -1.85 -16.75
C ARG A 98 16.16 -0.87 -15.78
N VAL A 99 14.89 -1.08 -15.44
CA VAL A 99 14.20 -0.30 -14.39
C VAL A 99 14.79 -0.60 -13.01
N MET A 100 15.29 -1.81 -12.81
CA MET A 100 15.78 -2.31 -11.54
C MET A 100 17.25 -2.03 -11.22
N ASN A 101 18.03 -1.51 -12.18
CA ASN A 101 19.49 -1.37 -12.06
C ASN A 101 20.20 -2.69 -11.65
N ILE A 102 19.77 -3.81 -12.24
CA ILE A 102 20.35 -5.16 -12.06
C ILE A 102 20.82 -5.70 -13.40
#